data_AF-A0A932GD57-F1
#
_entry.id   AF-A0A932GD57-F1
#
_cell.length_a   1.000
_cell.length_b   1.000
_cell.length_c   1.000
_cell.angle_alpha   90.00
_cell.angle_beta   90.00
_cell.angle_gamma   90.00
#
_symmetry.space_group_name_H-M   'P 1'
#
loop_
_entity.id
_entity.type
_entity.pdbx_description
1 polymer ?
#
loop_
_entity_poly.entity_id
_entity_poly.type
_entity_poly.pdbx_seq_one_letter_code
_entity_poly.pdbx_strand_id
1 'polypeptide(L)'
;MSQTLESPRWQAVGLVIDLNTKDHLAGRYGLVQDLVAWFKAVRLFRETEDERMVLQDPTPADLRQHRTWLASLIAEGERLVSEARSEGGLPEGLVRFKLADVEATLEMLLLSQREWHGPQMSPERRREILKRVFKVEEPAA
;
A
#
# COMPACT_ATOMS: atom_id res chain seq x y z
N MET A 1 -15.06 -28.68 -9.40
CA MET A 1 -13.93 -28.50 -8.48
C MET A 1 -13.52 -27.05 -8.56
N SER A 2 -13.99 -26.23 -7.62
CA SER A 2 -13.60 -24.81 -7.57
C SER A 2 -12.14 -24.79 -7.10
N GLN A 3 -11.22 -24.35 -7.95
CA GLN A 3 -9.87 -24.07 -7.51
C GLN A 3 -9.97 -22.90 -6.53
N THR A 4 -9.91 -23.20 -5.24
CA THR A 4 -9.64 -22.20 -4.22
C THR A 4 -8.21 -21.75 -4.49
N LEU A 5 -8.06 -20.67 -5.27
CA LEU A 5 -6.79 -19.96 -5.37
C LEU A 5 -6.37 -19.68 -3.92
N GLU A 6 -5.22 -20.21 -3.50
CA GLU A 6 -4.71 -19.91 -2.17
C GLU A 6 -4.65 -18.39 -2.02
N SER A 7 -5.21 -17.88 -0.91
CA SER A 7 -5.22 -16.45 -0.57
C SER A 7 -3.81 -15.86 -0.75
N PRO A 8 -3.68 -14.69 -1.39
CA PRO A 8 -2.38 -14.08 -1.65
C PRO A 8 -1.63 -13.86 -0.34
N ARG A 9 -0.50 -14.55 -0.19
CA ARG A 9 0.38 -14.43 0.97
C ARG A 9 1.37 -13.29 0.76
N TRP A 10 1.90 -12.73 1.84
CA TRP A 10 2.96 -11.74 1.81
C TRP A 10 4.19 -12.14 0.99
N GLN A 11 4.47 -13.44 0.84
CA GLN A 11 5.55 -13.91 -0.04
C GLN A 11 5.28 -13.60 -1.53
N ALA A 12 4.02 -13.69 -1.97
CA ALA A 12 3.65 -13.35 -3.33
C ALA A 12 3.80 -11.84 -3.58
N VAL A 13 3.40 -11.01 -2.61
CA VAL A 13 3.63 -9.56 -2.64
C VAL A 13 5.12 -9.26 -2.78
N GLY A 14 5.95 -9.83 -1.90
CA GLY A 14 7.40 -9.65 -1.93
C GLY A 14 8.02 -10.07 -3.27
N LEU A 15 7.62 -11.23 -3.80
CA LEU A 15 8.11 -11.72 -5.10
C LEU A 15 7.83 -10.74 -6.24
N VAL A 16 6.62 -10.18 -6.31
CA VAL A 16 6.25 -9.23 -7.36
C VAL A 16 7.01 -7.92 -7.22
N ILE A 17 7.13 -7.38 -6.00
CA ILE A 17 7.89 -6.15 -5.75
C ILE A 17 9.37 -6.34 -6.12
N ASP A 18 9.98 -7.45 -5.72
CA ASP A 18 11.37 -7.76 -6.03
C ASP A 18 11.59 -7.95 -7.53
N LEU A 19 10.65 -8.58 -8.24
CA LEU A 19 10.73 -8.75 -9.68
C LEU A 19 10.64 -7.41 -10.41
N ASN A 20 9.67 -6.56 -10.04
CA ASN A 20 9.54 -5.22 -10.60
C ASN A 20 10.83 -4.41 -10.39
N THR A 21 11.39 -4.46 -9.18
CA THR A 21 12.65 -3.78 -8.85
C THR A 21 13.81 -4.27 -9.71
N LYS A 22 13.93 -5.60 -9.89
CA LYS A 22 14.99 -6.19 -10.75
C LYS A 22 14.83 -5.79 -12.21
N ASP A 23 13.60 -5.78 -12.71
CA ASP A 23 13.31 -5.43 -14.11
C ASP A 23 13.58 -3.94 -14.38
N HIS A 24 13.23 -3.07 -13.43
CA HIS A 24 13.58 -1.66 -13.48
C HIS A 24 15.11 -1.44 -13.46
N LEU A 25 15.82 -2.05 -12.51
CA LEU A 25 17.28 -1.94 -12.41
C LEU A 25 18.01 -2.47 -13.64
N ALA A 26 17.44 -3.46 -14.31
CA ALA A 26 17.96 -4.00 -15.56
C ALA A 26 17.55 -3.16 -16.80
N GLY A 27 16.77 -2.09 -16.63
CA GLY A 27 16.29 -1.23 -17.71
C GLY A 27 15.46 -2.00 -18.74
N ARG A 28 14.73 -3.04 -18.33
CA ARG A 28 14.02 -3.93 -19.27
C ARG A 28 12.80 -3.25 -19.90
N TYR A 29 12.19 -2.32 -19.18
CA TYR A 29 10.96 -1.66 -19.58
C TYR A 29 11.05 -0.15 -19.35
N GLY A 30 10.08 0.59 -19.90
CA GLY A 30 9.96 2.03 -19.69
C GLY A 30 8.97 2.38 -18.58
N LEU A 31 8.92 3.67 -18.25
CA LEU A 31 8.09 4.24 -17.18
C LEU A 31 6.64 3.73 -17.17
N VAL A 32 5.99 3.63 -18.33
CA VAL A 32 4.59 3.21 -18.42
C VAL A 32 4.39 1.76 -17.98
N GLN A 33 5.30 0.87 -18.37
CA GLN A 33 5.26 -0.53 -17.97
C GLN A 33 5.56 -0.67 -16.49
N ASP A 34 6.52 0.09 -15.97
CA ASP A 34 6.88 0.09 -14.55
C ASP A 34 5.70 0.60 -13.69
N LEU A 35 5.00 1.66 -14.12
CA LEU A 35 3.76 2.14 -13.48
C LEU A 35 2.66 1.07 -13.46
N VAL A 36 2.44 0.38 -14.57
CA VAL A 36 1.45 -0.71 -14.64
C VAL A 36 1.85 -1.86 -13.70
N ALA A 37 3.14 -2.20 -13.64
CA ALA A 37 3.65 -3.23 -12.74
C ALA A 37 3.48 -2.82 -11.26
N TRP A 38 3.74 -1.56 -10.94
CA TRP A 38 3.53 -0.98 -9.62
C TRP A 38 2.05 -1.02 -9.20
N PHE A 39 1.11 -0.59 -10.06
CA PHE A 39 -0.33 -0.69 -9.77
C PHE A 39 -0.78 -2.12 -9.48
N LYS A 40 -0.26 -3.11 -10.23
CA LYS A 40 -0.55 -4.52 -9.98
C LYS A 40 -0.01 -4.98 -8.62
N ALA A 41 1.21 -4.56 -8.26
CA ALA A 41 1.81 -4.86 -6.97
C ALA A 41 1.02 -4.23 -5.82
N VAL A 42 0.58 -2.97 -5.97
CA VAL A 42 -0.30 -2.29 -4.99
C VAL A 42 -1.61 -3.05 -4.83
N ARG A 43 -2.26 -3.44 -5.93
CA ARG A 43 -3.51 -4.21 -5.86
C ARG A 43 -3.31 -5.53 -5.10
N LEU A 44 -2.27 -6.29 -5.43
CA LEU A 44 -1.96 -7.54 -4.74
C LEU A 44 -1.69 -7.32 -3.25
N PHE A 45 -0.95 -6.26 -2.91
CA PHE A 45 -0.71 -5.86 -1.53
C PHE A 45 -2.00 -5.55 -0.79
N ARG A 46 -2.94 -4.80 -1.40
CA ARG A 46 -4.23 -4.47 -0.78
C ARG A 46 -5.11 -5.71 -0.57
N GLU A 47 -5.15 -6.62 -1.55
CA GLU A 47 -5.86 -7.89 -1.41
C GLU A 47 -5.27 -8.72 -0.24
N THR A 48 -3.94 -8.76 -0.08
CA THR A 48 -3.30 -9.41 1.07
C THR A 48 -3.53 -8.66 2.39
N GLU A 49 -3.50 -7.32 2.38
CA GLU A 49 -3.76 -6.48 3.55
C GLU A 49 -5.18 -6.70 4.08
N ASP A 50 -6.18 -6.68 3.21
CA ASP A 50 -7.56 -6.97 3.59
C ASP A 50 -7.68 -8.34 4.27
N GLU A 51 -7.10 -9.37 3.66
CA GLU A 51 -7.17 -10.73 4.20
C GLU A 51 -6.38 -10.92 5.51
N ARG A 52 -5.21 -10.29 5.66
CA ARG A 52 -4.25 -10.59 6.75
C ARG A 52 -4.24 -9.56 7.87
N MET A 53 -4.69 -8.34 7.59
CA MET A 53 -4.65 -7.22 8.53
C MET A 53 -6.05 -6.76 8.94
N VAL A 54 -7.03 -6.84 8.03
CA VAL A 54 -8.38 -6.29 8.27
C VAL A 54 -9.37 -7.38 8.69
N LEU A 55 -9.45 -8.48 7.95
CA LEU A 55 -10.45 -9.54 8.17
C LEU A 55 -10.10 -10.48 9.33
N GLN A 56 -8.88 -10.39 9.87
CA GLN A 56 -8.41 -11.16 11.01
C GLN A 56 -7.38 -10.36 11.82
N ASP A 57 -7.16 -10.76 13.07
CA ASP A 57 -6.13 -10.15 13.90
C ASP A 57 -4.73 -10.46 13.31
N PRO A 58 -3.94 -9.44 12.96
CA PRO A 58 -2.64 -9.65 12.33
C PRO A 58 -1.64 -10.24 13.31
N THR A 59 -0.85 -11.22 12.86
CA THR A 59 0.25 -11.73 13.66
C THR A 59 1.41 -10.73 13.69
N PRO A 60 2.37 -10.87 14.64
CA PRO A 60 3.59 -10.07 14.61
C PRO A 60 4.40 -10.24 13.31
N ALA A 61 4.29 -11.38 12.63
CA ALA A 61 4.93 -11.59 11.34
C ALA A 61 4.23 -10.80 10.22
N ASP A 62 2.90 -10.77 10.22
CA ASP A 62 2.09 -9.97 9.29
C ASP A 62 2.42 -8.49 9.43
N LEU A 63 2.45 -7.96 10.66
CA LEU A 63 2.79 -6.56 10.92
C LEU A 63 4.17 -6.18 10.36
N ARG A 64 5.17 -7.05 10.53
CA ARG A 64 6.51 -6.82 9.98
C ARG A 64 6.51 -6.85 8.45
N GLN A 65 5.88 -7.86 7.85
CA GLN A 65 5.86 -8.01 6.39
C GLN A 65 5.06 -6.89 5.72
N HIS A 66 3.88 -6.57 6.25
CA HIS A 66 3.08 -5.43 5.84
C HIS A 66 3.89 -4.14 5.86
N ARG A 67 4.57 -3.84 6.99
CA ARG A 67 5.39 -2.61 7.11
C ARG A 67 6.48 -2.55 6.04
N THR A 68 7.18 -3.66 5.81
CA THR A 68 8.25 -3.75 4.81
C THR A 68 7.71 -3.50 3.41
N TRP A 69 6.68 -4.24 2.99
CA TRP A 69 6.16 -4.15 1.63
C TRP A 69 5.46 -2.82 1.35
N LEU A 70 4.76 -2.28 2.34
CA LEU A 70 4.17 -0.96 2.25
C LEU A 70 5.23 0.12 2.02
N ALA A 71 6.33 0.08 2.79
CA ALA A 71 7.44 1.02 2.62
C ALA A 71 8.09 0.90 1.23
N SER A 72 8.27 -0.33 0.72
CA SER A 72 8.80 -0.55 -0.63
C SER A 72 7.89 0.01 -1.73
N LEU A 73 6.57 -0.19 -1.60
CA LEU A 73 5.60 0.32 -2.57
C LEU A 73 5.53 1.86 -2.56
N ILE A 74 5.64 2.47 -1.37
CA ILE A 74 5.72 3.94 -1.24
C ILE A 74 6.97 4.46 -1.94
N ALA A 75 8.14 3.90 -1.63
CA ALA A 75 9.40 4.35 -2.22
C ALA A 75 9.40 4.22 -3.75
N GLU A 76 8.88 3.11 -4.27
CA GLU A 76 8.78 2.89 -5.72
C GLU A 76 7.77 3.86 -6.36
N GLY A 77 6.63 4.12 -5.69
CA GLY A 77 5.65 5.09 -6.18
C GLY A 77 6.21 6.52 -6.23
N GLU A 78 6.94 6.94 -5.19
CA GLU A 78 7.64 8.25 -5.17
C GLU A 78 8.65 8.37 -6.31
N ARG A 79 9.43 7.31 -6.55
CA ARG A 79 10.38 7.25 -7.66
C ARG A 79 9.69 7.43 -9.00
N LEU A 80 8.61 6.67 -9.26
CA LEU A 80 7.85 6.72 -10.51
C LEU A 80 7.20 8.08 -10.74
N VAL A 81 6.66 8.72 -9.69
CA VAL A 81 6.10 10.07 -9.79
C VAL A 81 7.21 11.08 -10.12
N SER A 82 8.38 10.96 -9.49
CA SER A 82 9.51 11.83 -9.78
C SER A 82 9.99 11.70 -11.22
N GLU A 83 10.11 10.46 -11.72
CA GLU A 83 10.50 10.16 -13.10
C GLU A 83 9.49 10.73 -14.09
N ALA A 84 8.20 10.44 -13.91
CA ALA A 84 7.13 10.97 -14.75
C ALA A 84 7.13 12.50 -14.80
N ARG A 85 7.35 13.18 -13.67
CA ARG A 85 7.45 14.64 -13.63
C ARG A 85 8.67 15.15 -14.40
N SER A 86 9.79 14.44 -14.32
CA SER A 86 11.01 14.79 -15.05
C SER A 86 10.86 14.65 -16.57
N GLU A 87 10.03 13.72 -17.03
CA GLU A 87 9.69 13.50 -18.43
C GLU A 87 8.60 14.46 -18.96
N GLY A 88 8.06 15.34 -18.11
CA GLY A 88 6.99 16.27 -18.48
C GLY A 88 5.57 15.70 -18.33
N GLY A 89 5.42 14.55 -17.67
CA GLY A 89 4.15 13.89 -17.40
C GLY A 89 4.03 12.52 -18.06
N LEU A 90 2.83 11.94 -18.01
CA LEU A 90 2.54 10.69 -18.72
C LEU A 90 2.12 10.97 -20.17
N PRO A 91 2.50 10.12 -21.14
CA PRO A 91 2.07 10.26 -22.52
C PRO A 91 0.54 10.22 -22.64
N GLU A 92 -0.06 11.24 -23.25
CA GLU A 92 -1.51 11.29 -23.46
C GLU A 92 -1.98 10.13 -24.36
N GLY A 93 -3.09 9.49 -23.98
CA GLY A 93 -3.74 8.44 -24.78
C GLY A 93 -3.06 7.07 -24.78
N LEU A 94 -1.84 6.93 -24.23
CA LEU A 94 -1.14 5.65 -24.16
C LEU A 94 -1.65 4.75 -23.01
N VAL A 95 -2.13 5.37 -21.94
CA VAL A 95 -2.71 4.71 -20.77
C VAL A 95 -4.04 5.33 -20.37
N ARG A 96 -4.85 4.58 -19.62
CA ARG A 96 -6.17 5.03 -19.13
C ARG A 96 -6.11 5.79 -17.80
N PHE A 97 -4.98 5.78 -17.12
CA PHE A 97 -4.76 6.49 -15.86
C PHE A 97 -3.91 7.74 -16.09
N LYS A 98 -4.05 8.71 -15.20
CA LYS A 98 -3.30 9.97 -15.16
C LYS A 98 -2.22 9.89 -14.08
N LEU A 99 -1.26 10.82 -14.13
CA LEU A 99 -0.26 10.95 -13.06
C LEU A 99 -0.93 11.19 -11.70
N ALA A 100 -2.03 11.95 -11.68
CA ALA A 100 -2.83 12.20 -10.48
C ALA A 100 -3.39 10.90 -9.85
N ASP A 101 -3.68 9.87 -10.64
CA ASP A 101 -4.16 8.58 -10.11
C ASP A 101 -3.03 7.83 -9.38
N VAL A 102 -1.79 7.97 -9.87
CA VAL A 102 -0.58 7.43 -9.23
C VAL A 102 -0.34 8.15 -7.90
N GLU A 103 -0.39 9.47 -7.92
CA GLU A 103 -0.22 10.32 -6.73
C GLU A 103 -1.28 10.05 -5.66
N ALA A 104 -2.55 9.91 -6.05
CA ALA A 104 -3.62 9.54 -5.14
C ALA A 104 -3.41 8.14 -4.54
N THR A 105 -2.95 7.18 -5.35
CA THR A 105 -2.63 5.84 -4.87
C THR A 105 -1.47 5.84 -3.87
N LEU A 106 -0.46 6.67 -4.12
CA LEU A 106 0.66 6.87 -3.20
C LEU A 106 0.19 7.50 -1.87
N GLU A 107 -0.69 8.51 -1.94
CA GLU A 107 -1.28 9.12 -0.75
C GLU A 107 -2.06 8.09 0.09
N MET A 108 -2.82 7.20 -0.54
CA MET A 108 -3.51 6.12 0.15
C MET A 108 -2.54 5.16 0.86
N LEU A 109 -1.38 4.84 0.26
CA LEU A 109 -0.36 4.01 0.90
C LEU A 109 0.25 4.72 2.13
N LEU A 110 0.54 6.02 2.02
CA LEU A 110 1.04 6.84 3.12
C LEU A 110 0.03 6.99 4.27
N LEU A 111 -1.27 7.03 3.95
CA LEU A 111 -2.33 7.00 4.95
C LEU A 111 -2.33 5.65 5.68
N SER A 112 -2.33 4.53 4.96
CA SER A 112 -2.27 3.20 5.57
C SER A 112 -1.02 2.98 6.42
N GLN A 113 0.12 3.58 6.03
CA GLN A 113 1.34 3.52 6.83
C GLN A 113 1.15 4.24 8.17
N ARG A 114 0.48 5.39 8.17
CA ARG A 114 0.18 6.15 9.40
C ARG A 114 -0.86 5.45 10.26
N GLU A 115 -1.87 4.83 9.66
CA GLU A 115 -2.92 4.11 10.36
C GLU A 115 -2.36 2.87 11.10
N TRP A 116 -1.55 2.07 10.42
CA TRP A 116 -1.04 0.81 10.98
C TRP A 116 0.26 0.96 11.76
N HIS A 117 1.15 1.87 11.34
CA HIS A 117 2.53 1.96 11.86
C HIS A 117 2.87 3.36 12.39
N GLY A 118 1.90 4.27 12.41
CA GLY A 118 2.07 5.61 12.97
C GLY A 118 2.14 5.61 14.49
N PRO A 119 2.42 6.78 15.09
CA PRO A 119 2.42 6.92 16.54
C PRO A 119 1.03 6.57 17.09
N GLN A 120 0.99 5.69 18.09
CA GLN A 120 -0.26 5.36 18.74
C GLN A 120 -0.82 6.60 19.45
N MET A 121 -2.11 6.84 19.24
CA MET A 121 -2.84 7.85 19.99
C MET A 121 -2.83 7.49 21.47
N SER A 122 -2.56 8.47 22.34
CA SER A 122 -2.57 8.23 23.78
C SER A 122 -3.96 7.76 24.25
N PRO A 123 -4.04 6.89 25.27
CA PRO A 123 -5.32 6.45 25.83
C PRO A 123 -6.21 7.63 26.27
N GLU A 124 -5.62 8.70 26.79
CA GLU A 124 -6.32 9.93 27.20
C GLU A 124 -6.98 10.60 26.00
N ARG A 125 -6.25 10.74 24.89
CA ARG A 125 -6.76 11.36 23.67
C ARG A 125 -7.84 10.49 23.03
N ARG A 126 -7.67 9.17 23.05
CA ARG A 126 -8.68 8.21 22.60
C ARG A 126 -9.98 8.37 23.38
N ARG A 127 -9.91 8.40 24.72
CA ARG A 127 -11.07 8.61 25.60
C ARG A 127 -11.76 9.94 25.33
N GLU A 128 -10.99 11.02 25.15
CA GLU A 128 -11.54 12.35 24.84
C GLU A 128 -12.32 12.35 23.51
N ILE A 129 -11.78 11.72 22.47
CA ILE A 129 -12.44 11.62 21.16
C ILE A 129 -13.70 10.77 21.26
N LEU A 130 -13.64 9.60 21.90
CA LEU A 130 -14.81 8.73 22.07
C LEU A 130 -15.93 9.43 22.84
N LYS A 131 -15.60 10.15 23.91
CA LYS A 131 -16.56 10.95 24.68
C LYS A 131 -17.18 12.07 23.83
N ARG A 132 -16.40 12.74 22.98
CA ARG A 132 -16.91 13.83 22.11
C ARG A 132 -17.78 13.34 20.97
N VAL A 133 -17.40 12.23 20.32
CA VAL A 133 -18.08 11.71 19.13
C VAL A 133 -19.32 10.90 19.50
N PHE A 134 -19.18 9.98 20.46
CA PHE A 134 -20.23 9.02 20.79
C PHE A 134 -20.99 9.35 22.08
N LYS A 135 -20.52 10.32 22.88
CA LYS A 135 -21.09 10.68 24.19
C LYS A 135 -21.18 9.51 25.18
N VAL A 136 -20.36 8.46 25.01
CA VAL A 136 -20.30 7.29 25.89
C VAL A 136 -19.07 7.40 26.78
N GLU A 137 -19.23 7.13 28.09
CA GLU A 137 -18.09 6.91 28.99
C GLU A 137 -17.69 5.42 28.91
N GLU A 138 -16.41 5.15 28.72
CA GLU A 138 -15.89 3.77 28.67
C GLU A 138 -16.35 3.00 29.92
N PRO A 139 -16.80 1.73 29.80
CA PRO A 139 -17.04 0.91 30.98
C PRO A 139 -15.71 0.75 31.72
N ALA A 140 -15.73 0.96 33.04
CA ALA A 140 -14.57 0.70 33.89
C ALA A 140 -14.14 -0.76 33.73
N ALA A 141 -12.85 -0.96 33.49
CA ALA A 141 -12.20 -2.27 33.44
C ALA A 141 -12.23 -2.96 34.82
#